data_AF-A0A2G7SW66-F1
#
_entry.id   AF-A0A2G7SW66-F1
#
_cell.length_a   1.000
_cell.length_b   1.000
_cell.length_c   1.000
_cell.angle_alpha   90.00
_cell.angle_beta   90.00
_cell.angle_gamma   90.00
#
_symmetry.space_group_name_H-M   'P 1'
#
loop_
_entity.id
_entity.type
_entity.pdbx_description
1 polymer ?
#
loop_
_entity_poly.entity_id
_entity_poly.type
_entity_poly.pdbx_seq_one_letter_code
_entity_poly.pdbx_strand_id
1 'polypeptide(L)'
;MAVLEWSGALALELPAMDEVHQEFVLLLAEVEAADDAQLCARWDELIAHTQVHFDQEDRWMQSTRFTSTNCHSLQHKVVLQVMREGAAKAAAGDLAVIRSMAGELAAWFVHHAQTMDAALALHLRSAGFDPATGSLAHPEALPEQPITGCGGACDGSADRARAVPA
;
A
#
# COMPACT_ATOMS: atom_id res chain seq x y z
N MET A 1 1.33 -0.20 -22.30
CA MET A 1 0.25 -0.31 -21.30
C MET A 1 -0.20 1.11 -20.96
N ALA A 2 -1.42 1.30 -20.47
CA ALA A 2 -1.87 2.64 -20.07
C ALA A 2 -1.18 3.03 -18.76
N VAL A 3 -0.67 4.26 -18.70
CA VAL A 3 -0.11 4.87 -17.48
C VAL A 3 -1.23 4.98 -16.45
N LEU A 4 -0.94 4.68 -15.18
CA LEU A 4 -1.90 4.92 -14.11
C LEU A 4 -2.14 6.43 -13.95
N GLU A 5 -3.39 6.84 -13.99
CA GLU A 5 -3.80 8.23 -13.79
C GLU A 5 -4.67 8.35 -12.54
N TRP A 6 -4.45 9.41 -11.76
CA TRP A 6 -5.29 9.70 -10.61
C TRP A 6 -6.71 9.99 -11.06
N SER A 7 -7.68 9.47 -10.32
CA SER A 7 -9.09 9.77 -10.54
C SER A 7 -9.87 9.68 -9.23
N GLY A 8 -11.08 10.23 -9.21
CA GLY A 8 -11.96 10.12 -8.04
C GLY A 8 -12.29 8.67 -7.65
N ALA A 9 -12.04 7.68 -8.50
CA ALA A 9 -12.22 6.25 -8.17
C ALA A 9 -11.14 5.70 -7.21
N LEU A 10 -10.06 6.45 -6.98
CA LEU A 10 -9.00 6.12 -6.02
C LEU A 10 -9.10 6.96 -4.73
N ALA A 11 -9.99 7.95 -4.68
CA ALA A 11 -10.16 8.79 -3.50
C ALA A 11 -10.85 8.01 -2.37
N LEU A 12 -10.28 8.09 -1.17
CA LEU A 12 -10.72 7.37 0.02
C LEU A 12 -11.39 8.29 1.05
N GLU A 13 -11.61 9.56 0.70
CA GLU A 13 -12.21 10.60 1.53
C GLU A 13 -11.41 10.87 2.82
N LEU A 14 -10.10 10.67 2.75
CA LEU A 14 -9.17 10.95 3.83
C LEU A 14 -8.02 11.77 3.24
N PRO A 15 -8.09 13.13 3.26
CA PRO A 15 -7.18 13.98 2.50
C PRO A 15 -5.70 13.66 2.69
N ALA A 16 -5.25 13.37 3.91
CA ALA A 16 -3.87 13.01 4.18
C ALA A 16 -3.39 11.72 3.49
N MET A 17 -4.30 10.75 3.27
CA MET A 17 -4.01 9.51 2.53
C MET A 17 -4.14 9.75 1.01
N ASP A 18 -5.18 10.48 0.59
CA ASP A 18 -5.39 10.81 -0.83
C ASP A 18 -4.24 11.64 -1.41
N GLU A 19 -3.62 12.53 -0.62
CA GLU A 19 -2.46 13.32 -1.02
C GLU A 19 -1.23 12.43 -1.30
N VAL A 20 -0.88 11.53 -0.38
CA VAL A 20 0.27 10.62 -0.58
C VAL A 20 0.00 9.63 -1.72
N HIS A 21 -1.24 9.20 -1.92
CA HIS A 21 -1.63 8.35 -3.06
C HIS A 21 -1.50 9.09 -4.40
N GLN A 22 -1.86 10.38 -4.46
CA GLN A 22 -1.66 11.20 -5.66
C GLN A 22 -0.18 11.35 -6.00
N GLU A 23 0.65 11.63 -4.99
CA GLU A 23 2.11 11.71 -5.15
C GLU A 23 2.70 10.40 -5.68
N PHE A 24 2.25 9.25 -5.16
CA PHE A 24 2.67 7.94 -5.65
C PHE A 24 2.35 7.75 -7.14
N VAL A 25 1.11 8.09 -7.55
CA VAL A 25 0.69 7.99 -8.96
C VAL A 25 1.54 8.89 -9.86
N LEU A 26 1.86 10.11 -9.41
CA LEU A 26 2.73 11.02 -10.15
C LEU A 26 4.16 10.46 -10.30
N LEU A 27 4.76 9.99 -9.21
CA LEU A 27 6.12 9.42 -9.23
C LEU A 27 6.19 8.16 -10.10
N LEU A 28 5.16 7.32 -10.07
CA LEU A 28 5.08 6.16 -10.93
C LEU A 28 5.00 6.54 -12.42
N ALA A 29 4.23 7.57 -12.76
CA ALA A 29 4.19 8.11 -14.12
C ALA A 29 5.56 8.68 -14.55
N GLU A 30 6.30 9.32 -13.65
CA GLU A 30 7.67 9.80 -13.91
C GLU A 30 8.64 8.64 -14.15
N VAL A 31 8.53 7.53 -13.43
CA VAL A 31 9.28 6.29 -13.69
C VAL A 31 8.98 5.74 -15.08
N GLU A 32 7.70 5.64 -15.45
CA GLU A 32 7.29 5.09 -16.74
C GLU A 32 7.76 5.96 -17.92
N ALA A 33 7.81 7.29 -17.72
CA ALA A 33 8.28 8.24 -18.71
C ALA A 33 9.81 8.40 -18.75
N ALA A 34 10.53 7.90 -17.74
CA ALA A 34 11.98 8.10 -17.62
C ALA A 34 12.76 7.40 -18.73
N ASP A 35 13.73 8.12 -19.30
CA ASP A 35 14.78 7.52 -20.11
C ASP A 35 15.74 6.66 -19.26
N ASP A 36 16.61 5.90 -19.91
CA ASP A 36 17.54 5.00 -19.21
C ASP A 36 18.51 5.74 -18.27
N ALA A 37 18.81 7.01 -18.53
CA ALA A 37 19.72 7.79 -17.70
C ALA A 37 19.06 8.26 -16.39
N GLN A 38 17.75 8.46 -16.40
CA GLN A 38 16.98 8.94 -15.25
C GLN A 38 16.28 7.83 -14.47
N LEU A 39 16.06 6.66 -15.10
CA LEU A 39 15.19 5.61 -14.58
C LEU A 39 15.56 5.15 -13.17
N CYS A 40 16.84 4.87 -12.89
CA CYS A 40 17.25 4.43 -11.55
C CYS A 40 16.97 5.49 -10.48
N ALA A 41 17.24 6.77 -10.78
CA ALA A 41 17.00 7.85 -9.84
C ALA A 41 15.50 8.01 -9.53
N ARG A 42 14.64 7.94 -10.56
CA ARG A 42 13.18 7.99 -10.40
C ARG A 42 12.63 6.80 -9.63
N TRP A 43 13.19 5.61 -9.86
CA TRP A 43 12.81 4.41 -9.13
C TRP A 43 13.17 4.52 -7.64
N ASP A 44 14.34 5.07 -7.31
CA ASP A 44 14.76 5.31 -5.93
C ASP A 44 13.89 6.37 -5.23
N GLU A 45 13.49 7.44 -5.95
CA GLU A 45 12.53 8.44 -5.47
C GLU A 45 11.18 7.79 -5.15
N LEU A 46 10.67 6.93 -6.04
CA LEU A 46 9.45 6.16 -5.81
C LEU A 46 9.56 5.23 -4.60
N ILE A 47 10.67 4.50 -4.43
CA ILE A 47 10.91 3.65 -3.24
C ILE A 47 10.86 4.49 -1.95
N ALA A 48 11.53 5.64 -1.95
CA ALA A 48 11.58 6.51 -0.79
C ALA A 48 10.20 7.04 -0.40
N HIS A 49 9.41 7.48 -1.39
CA HIS A 49 8.03 7.89 -1.20
C HIS A 49 7.16 6.77 -0.66
N THR A 50 7.17 5.60 -1.31
CA THR A 50 6.39 4.43 -0.88
C THR A 50 6.73 3.99 0.55
N GLN A 51 8.00 4.09 0.97
CA GLN A 51 8.39 3.79 2.34
C GLN A 51 7.76 4.76 3.35
N VAL A 52 7.79 6.07 3.06
CA VAL A 52 7.18 7.09 3.93
C VAL A 52 5.67 6.89 4.03
N HIS A 53 5.02 6.64 2.88
CA HIS A 53 3.60 6.32 2.80
C HIS A 53 3.24 5.11 3.66
N PHE A 54 3.88 3.97 3.45
CA PHE A 54 3.60 2.75 4.22
C PHE A 54 3.91 2.89 5.70
N ASP A 55 4.99 3.59 6.08
CA ASP A 55 5.32 3.83 7.48
C ASP A 55 4.26 4.70 8.17
N GLN A 56 3.64 5.63 7.45
CA GLN A 56 2.57 6.48 7.97
C GLN A 56 1.31 5.66 8.25
N GLU A 57 0.88 4.84 7.31
CA GLU A 57 -0.28 3.97 7.49
C GLU A 57 -0.04 2.91 8.57
N ASP A 58 1.15 2.31 8.61
CA ASP A 58 1.52 1.36 9.66
C ASP A 58 1.44 2.00 11.06
N ARG A 59 1.83 3.27 11.20
CA ARG A 59 1.65 4.01 12.47
C ARG A 59 0.18 4.23 12.80
N TRP A 60 -0.64 4.64 11.83
CA TRP A 60 -2.09 4.82 12.04
C TRP A 60 -2.78 3.52 12.43
N MET A 61 -2.42 2.41 11.77
CA MET A 61 -2.92 1.09 12.09
C MET A 61 -2.59 0.68 13.53
N GLN A 62 -1.33 0.89 13.94
CA GLN A 62 -0.89 0.59 15.30
C GLN A 62 -1.58 1.46 16.34
N SER A 63 -1.67 2.78 16.12
CA SER A 63 -2.25 3.72 17.09
C SER A 63 -3.76 3.55 17.28
N THR A 64 -4.46 3.05 16.26
CA THR A 64 -5.92 2.89 16.28
C THR A 64 -6.36 1.44 16.42
N ARG A 65 -5.45 0.52 16.74
CA ARG A 65 -5.74 -0.93 16.88
C ARG A 65 -6.37 -1.56 15.64
N PHE A 66 -6.16 -0.94 14.47
CA PHE A 66 -6.43 -1.55 13.18
C PHE A 66 -5.29 -2.52 12.84
N THR A 67 -5.00 -3.46 13.74
CA THR A 67 -3.96 -4.45 13.51
C THR A 67 -4.56 -5.59 12.72
N SER A 68 -4.79 -5.37 11.41
CA SER A 68 -5.06 -6.47 10.48
C SER A 68 -3.93 -7.48 10.66
N THR A 69 -4.16 -8.54 11.41
CA THR A 69 -3.10 -9.48 11.79
C THR A 69 -2.39 -9.94 10.52
N ASN A 70 -1.20 -9.39 10.32
CA ASN A 70 -0.19 -9.74 9.35
C ASN A 70 -0.49 -9.59 7.85
N CYS A 71 -1.60 -9.05 7.35
CA CYS A 71 -1.78 -8.94 5.89
C CYS A 71 -1.41 -7.56 5.34
N HIS A 72 -1.92 -6.45 5.90
CA HIS A 72 -1.67 -5.11 5.35
C HIS A 72 -0.18 -4.71 5.45
N SER A 73 0.36 -4.55 6.66
CA SER A 73 1.79 -4.21 6.85
C SER A 73 2.76 -5.26 6.30
N LEU A 74 2.31 -6.50 6.05
CA LEU A 74 3.14 -7.51 5.37
C LEU A 74 3.19 -7.25 3.88
N GLN A 75 2.07 -6.93 3.23
CA GLN A 75 2.04 -6.52 1.83
C GLN A 75 2.97 -5.31 1.62
N HIS A 76 2.94 -4.31 2.52
CA HIS A 76 3.88 -3.19 2.51
C HIS A 76 5.34 -3.64 2.48
N LYS A 77 5.72 -4.52 3.42
CA LYS A 77 7.09 -5.05 3.52
C LYS A 77 7.49 -5.84 2.27
N VAL A 78 6.60 -6.68 1.75
CA VAL A 78 6.85 -7.51 0.57
C VAL A 78 7.05 -6.64 -0.66
N VAL A 79 6.17 -5.66 -0.90
CA VAL A 79 6.28 -4.75 -2.05
C VAL A 79 7.56 -3.93 -1.99
N LEU A 80 7.88 -3.32 -0.84
CA LEU A 80 9.13 -2.57 -0.68
C LEU A 80 10.37 -3.44 -0.90
N GLN A 81 10.36 -4.68 -0.42
CA GLN A 81 11.45 -5.62 -0.64
C GLN A 81 11.62 -5.91 -2.14
N VAL A 82 10.53 -6.23 -2.82
CA VAL A 82 10.52 -6.49 -4.27
C VAL A 82 11.02 -5.27 -5.05
N MET A 83 10.56 -4.06 -4.72
CA MET A 83 11.03 -2.82 -5.36
C MET A 83 12.55 -2.62 -5.22
N ARG A 84 13.10 -2.88 -4.02
CA ARG A 84 14.55 -2.78 -3.75
C ARG A 84 15.36 -3.83 -4.48
N GLU A 85 14.84 -5.05 -4.61
CA GLU A 85 15.46 -6.08 -5.45
C GLU A 85 15.49 -5.68 -6.92
N GLY A 86 14.43 -5.02 -7.41
CA GLY A 86 14.40 -4.38 -8.72
C GLY A 86 15.50 -3.34 -8.88
N ALA A 87 15.63 -2.43 -7.90
CA ALA A 87 16.67 -1.40 -7.90
C ALA A 87 18.08 -1.99 -7.96
N ALA A 88 18.35 -3.06 -7.20
CA ALA A 88 19.63 -3.75 -7.22
C ALA A 88 19.96 -4.36 -8.59
N LYS A 89 18.96 -4.94 -9.28
CA LYS A 89 19.13 -5.48 -10.65
C LYS A 89 19.35 -4.37 -11.67
N ALA A 90 18.60 -3.27 -11.57
CA ALA A 90 18.77 -2.10 -12.43
C ALA A 90 20.17 -1.48 -12.28
N ALA A 91 20.68 -1.37 -11.06
CA ALA A 91 22.05 -0.92 -10.79
C ALA A 91 23.12 -1.84 -11.40
N ALA A 92 22.81 -3.13 -11.60
CA ALA A 92 23.66 -4.08 -12.31
C ALA A 92 23.51 -4.01 -13.86
N GLY A 93 22.71 -3.07 -14.38
CA GLY A 93 22.50 -2.82 -15.80
C GLY A 93 21.21 -3.42 -16.38
N ASP A 94 20.42 -4.16 -15.58
CA ASP A 94 19.16 -4.74 -16.02
C ASP A 94 17.98 -3.78 -15.79
N LEU A 95 17.94 -2.71 -16.56
CA LEU A 95 16.90 -1.67 -16.47
C LEU A 95 15.51 -2.19 -16.85
N ALA A 96 15.43 -3.25 -17.67
CA ALA A 96 14.17 -3.82 -18.14
C ALA A 96 13.31 -4.35 -16.99
N VAL A 97 13.94 -4.83 -15.91
CA VAL A 97 13.26 -5.33 -14.71
C VAL A 97 12.38 -4.25 -14.09
N ILE A 98 12.93 -3.08 -13.78
CA ILE A 98 12.16 -2.01 -13.12
C ILE A 98 11.12 -1.36 -14.04
N ARG A 99 11.34 -1.39 -15.37
CA ARG A 99 10.30 -1.00 -16.35
C ARG A 99 9.10 -1.94 -16.33
N SER A 100 9.33 -3.26 -16.24
CA SER A 100 8.24 -4.25 -16.12
C SER A 100 7.52 -4.10 -14.78
N MET A 101 8.29 -3.96 -13.71
CA MET A 101 7.76 -3.84 -12.35
C MET A 101 6.90 -2.59 -12.16
N ALA A 102 7.20 -1.48 -12.82
CA ALA A 102 6.37 -0.27 -12.75
C ALA A 102 4.90 -0.55 -13.14
N GLY A 103 4.69 -1.29 -14.22
CA GLY A 103 3.33 -1.66 -14.66
C GLY A 103 2.63 -2.64 -13.70
N GLU A 104 3.36 -3.60 -13.13
CA GLU A 104 2.81 -4.52 -12.12
C GLU A 104 2.46 -3.79 -10.82
N LEU A 105 3.32 -2.85 -10.42
CA LEU A 105 3.13 -2.01 -9.23
C LEU A 105 1.90 -1.11 -9.38
N ALA A 106 1.65 -0.56 -10.58
CA ALA A 106 0.44 0.20 -10.88
C ALA A 106 -0.84 -0.62 -10.62
N ALA A 107 -0.90 -1.85 -11.15
CA ALA A 107 -2.04 -2.74 -10.98
C ALA A 107 -2.23 -3.16 -9.52
N TRP A 108 -1.13 -3.47 -8.82
CA TRP A 108 -1.16 -3.80 -7.40
C TRP A 108 -1.69 -2.63 -6.56
N PHE A 109 -1.21 -1.41 -6.81
CA PHE A 109 -1.59 -0.22 -6.05
C PHE A 109 -3.09 0.06 -6.14
N VAL A 110 -3.69 -0.01 -7.34
CA VAL A 110 -5.14 0.18 -7.51
C VAL A 110 -5.93 -0.79 -6.64
N HIS A 111 -5.53 -2.07 -6.65
CA HIS A 111 -6.20 -3.08 -5.84
C HIS A 111 -6.00 -2.84 -4.33
N HIS A 112 -4.77 -2.54 -3.92
CA HIS A 112 -4.40 -2.28 -2.53
C HIS A 112 -5.18 -1.09 -1.95
N ALA A 113 -5.17 0.04 -2.67
CA ALA A 113 -5.87 1.26 -2.28
C ALA A 113 -7.39 1.03 -2.13
N GLN A 114 -8.01 0.31 -3.06
CA GLN A 114 -9.45 0.06 -3.07
C GLN A 114 -9.92 -1.01 -2.08
N THR A 115 -9.00 -1.73 -1.43
CA THR A 115 -9.34 -2.82 -0.51
C THR A 115 -8.82 -2.56 0.90
N MET A 116 -7.50 -2.53 1.07
CA MET A 116 -6.86 -2.43 2.38
C MET A 116 -6.83 -0.99 2.88
N ASP A 117 -6.46 -0.03 2.03
CA ASP A 117 -6.38 1.38 2.42
C ASP A 117 -7.78 1.95 2.61
N ALA A 118 -8.74 1.58 1.74
CA ALA A 118 -10.15 1.96 1.90
C ALA A 118 -10.72 1.51 3.25
N ALA A 119 -10.39 0.29 3.71
CA ALA A 119 -10.81 -0.21 5.01
C ALA A 119 -10.16 0.57 6.17
N LEU A 120 -8.87 0.90 6.05
CA LEU A 120 -8.18 1.75 7.02
C LEU A 120 -8.78 3.15 7.06
N ALA A 121 -9.00 3.79 5.91
CA ALA A 121 -9.56 5.13 5.82
C ALA A 121 -10.95 5.20 6.47
N LEU A 122 -11.82 4.20 6.24
CA LEU A 122 -13.13 4.11 6.87
C LEU A 122 -13.01 4.00 8.41
N HIS A 123 -12.08 3.18 8.90
CA HIS A 123 -11.81 3.02 10.33
C HIS A 123 -11.35 4.32 10.97
N LEU A 124 -10.37 5.01 10.37
CA LEU A 124 -9.85 6.28 10.88
C LEU A 124 -10.93 7.35 10.93
N ARG A 125 -11.77 7.45 9.89
CA ARG A 125 -12.92 8.38 9.90
C ARG A 125 -13.91 8.05 11.01
N SER A 126 -14.23 6.77 11.19
CA SER A 126 -15.19 6.32 12.22
C SER A 126 -14.70 6.60 13.64
N ALA A 127 -13.37 6.51 13.87
CA ALA A 127 -12.74 6.84 15.14
C ALA A 127 -12.56 8.35 15.38
N GLY A 128 -12.88 9.19 14.39
CA GLY A 128 -12.58 10.63 14.41
C GLY A 128 -11.08 10.88 14.58
N PHE A 129 -10.25 10.06 13.95
CA PHE A 129 -8.80 10.17 14.01
C PHE A 129 -8.34 11.35 13.17
N ASP A 130 -7.48 12.20 13.75
CA ASP A 130 -6.79 13.27 13.05
C ASP A 130 -5.41 12.76 12.57
N PRO A 131 -5.20 12.55 11.25
CA PRO A 131 -3.94 12.03 10.73
C PRO A 131 -2.72 12.92 10.96
N ALA A 132 -2.92 14.23 11.18
CA ALA A 132 -1.84 15.19 11.39
C ALA A 132 -1.36 15.19 12.85
N THR A 133 -2.27 15.03 13.81
CA THR A 133 -1.94 15.10 15.24
C THR A 133 -1.90 13.73 15.93
N GLY A 134 -2.49 12.70 15.32
CA GLY A 134 -2.68 11.39 15.93
C GLY A 134 -3.79 11.35 17.00
N SER A 135 -4.59 12.42 17.12
CA SER A 135 -5.64 12.54 18.13
C SER A 135 -6.89 11.75 17.74
N LEU A 136 -7.62 11.24 18.72
CA LEU A 136 -8.89 10.55 18.53
C LEU A 136 -10.02 11.36 19.16
N ALA A 137 -11.00 11.77 18.36
CA ALA A 137 -12.21 12.42 18.87
C ALA A 137 -13.16 11.42 19.55
N HIS A 138 -13.15 10.15 19.10
CA HIS A 138 -14.03 9.08 19.57
C HIS A 138 -13.24 7.83 19.95
N PRO A 139 -12.44 7.87 21.03
CA PRO A 139 -11.68 6.69 21.46
C PRO A 139 -12.56 5.49 21.82
N GLU A 140 -13.83 5.70 22.17
CA GLU A 140 -14.85 4.66 22.37
C GLU A 140 -15.26 3.92 21.09
N ALA A 141 -15.02 4.51 19.92
CA ALA A 141 -15.29 3.88 18.62
C ALA A 141 -14.16 2.92 18.20
N LEU A 142 -13.03 2.92 18.92
CA LEU A 142 -12.00 1.93 18.70
C LEU A 142 -12.49 0.54 19.12
N PRO A 143 -12.12 -0.51 18.37
CA PRO A 143 -12.53 -1.85 18.71
C PRO A 143 -11.87 -2.28 20.03
N GLU A 144 -12.66 -2.92 20.91
CA GLU A 144 -12.18 -3.40 22.22
C GLU A 144 -11.04 -4.42 22.07
N GLN A 145 -11.13 -5.25 21.02
CA GLN A 145 -10.10 -6.18 20.58
C GLN A 145 -9.54 -5.73 19.23
N PRO A 146 -8.25 -5.96 18.94
CA PRO A 146 -7.68 -5.53 17.67
C PRO A 146 -8.34 -6.24 16.47
N ILE A 147 -8.56 -5.54 15.35
CA ILE A 147 -9.22 -6.11 14.16
C ILE A 147 -8.31 -7.13 13.48
N THR A 148 -8.59 -8.43 13.61
CA THR A 148 -7.77 -9.50 13.03
C THR A 148 -8.34 -10.04 11.71
N GLY A 149 -7.52 -10.14 10.64
CA GLY A 149 -7.87 -10.83 9.38
C GLY A 149 -7.52 -10.08 8.09
N CYS A 150 -7.34 -10.81 6.98
CA CYS A 150 -7.26 -10.27 5.62
C CYS A 150 -8.69 -10.02 5.15
N GLY A 151 -9.07 -8.77 4.88
CA GLY A 151 -10.35 -8.45 4.24
C GLY A 151 -10.39 -9.04 2.82
N GLY A 152 -10.75 -10.31 2.69
CA GLY A 152 -11.27 -10.94 1.47
C GLY A 152 -10.37 -11.10 0.24
N ALA A 153 -9.12 -10.60 0.20
CA ALA A 153 -8.30 -10.62 -1.03
C ALA A 153 -7.15 -11.64 -1.04
N CYS A 154 -7.03 -12.46 -0.01
CA CYS A 154 -5.99 -13.48 0.09
C CYS A 154 -6.45 -14.81 -0.56
N ASP A 155 -6.71 -14.83 -1.87
CA ASP A 155 -6.98 -16.08 -2.60
C ASP A 155 -5.67 -16.80 -2.95
N GLY A 156 -5.22 -17.62 -2.00
CA GLY A 156 -4.17 -18.62 -2.17
C GLY A 156 -4.52 -19.87 -1.39
N SER A 157 -5.23 -20.79 -2.05
CA SER A 157 -5.72 -22.08 -1.54
C SER A 157 -4.82 -22.78 -0.51
N ALA A 158 -5.36 -23.10 0.68
CA ALA A 158 -5.43 -24.45 1.26
C ALA A 158 -5.63 -24.41 2.78
N ASP A 159 -6.86 -24.63 3.26
CA ASP A 159 -7.08 -25.67 4.26
C ASP A 159 -8.56 -26.10 4.29
N ARG A 160 -8.86 -27.20 3.59
CA ARG A 160 -10.02 -28.03 3.93
C ARG A 160 -9.47 -29.31 4.52
N ALA A 161 -9.03 -29.23 5.78
CA ALA A 161 -8.81 -30.39 6.63
C ALA A 161 -10.10 -31.21 6.68
N ARG A 162 -9.96 -32.41 6.13
CA ARG A 162 -10.96 -33.45 5.92
C ARG A 162 -11.35 -34.05 7.28
N ALA A 163 -12.60 -33.84 7.69
CA ALA A 163 -13.20 -34.60 8.78
C ALA A 163 -13.51 -36.03 8.28
N VAL A 164 -12.93 -37.04 8.94
CA VAL A 164 -13.39 -38.43 8.87
C VAL A 164 -13.81 -38.82 10.29
N PRO A 165 -15.09 -39.14 10.54
CA PRO A 165 -15.46 -39.88 11.74
C PRO A 165 -15.41 -41.40 11.51
N ALA A 166 -15.09 -42.08 12.62
CA ALA A 166 -14.95 -43.50 12.92
C ALA A 166 -15.57 -44.54 11.97
#